data_AF-A0A970X597-F1
#
_entry.id   AF-A0A970X597-F1
#
_cell.length_a   1.000
_cell.length_b   1.000
_cell.length_c   1.000
_cell.angle_alpha   90.00
_cell.angle_beta   90.00
_cell.angle_gamma   90.00
#
_symmetry.space_group_name_H-M   'P 1'
#
loop_
_entity.id
_entity.type
_entity.pdbx_description
1 polymer ?
#
loop_
_entity_poly.entity_id
_entity_poly.type
_entity_poly.pdbx_seq_one_letter_code
_entity_poly.pdbx_strand_id
1 'polypeptide(L)'
;MFGVFKKTLIACGLLSMTYACTNDSWESHYLDDPAITTQQVLWDKLLEQDQLSDFRDILDSVKVMSGRKITNVSYADLLRLQYFTVFAPVNGTFNKDSLLALCATVEGNQLVERQFVMTHLSRRPFSLSAGANPAMAFMFNGKHLPLENSALAGVPFIVSQSNVVARNGIIHNLTSAIPYRMNVYEYIKYFPEFERMGEFLTSFEKDSLDERASVPAGLGQDGMLEYVDSVMIEKNELLRYFGLINAEDSAYRMLAPSKAAWNTAYNTVSSYFNYGSILGADSLKRHWTNYALMRDLFFNWNEQESPEDSLVTTQYVYNKRNPSLHVYHKPFEPGGILHNATPLTASNGVIYQTDTWPFNIEQVFFTPILVEAENKRVYKGHNLTTCAYVYRQKITDSISGNGYMYVSELKPTVQPDVTFYIPNTLSGKYDVFVVMLPVNIFSPQEKNTYPNKLAASLTYVQANGQSKTLDCTDEETNLPYFVNDPYRVDTLKLATVTFPTCNYAQTNVTVSLKIKSAKRTQDVRFLHKMGIDCIYLKPRQD
;
A
#
# COMPACT_ATOMS: atom_id res chain seq x y z
N MET A 1 63.38 35.61 2.76
CA MET A 1 61.95 35.57 3.17
C MET A 1 61.18 36.12 1.98
N PHE A 2 60.29 35.32 1.38
CA PHE A 2 59.96 35.21 -0.07
C PHE A 2 60.89 34.29 -0.88
N GLY A 3 60.28 33.46 -1.73
CA GLY A 3 60.92 32.68 -2.81
C GLY A 3 60.36 31.24 -2.94
N VAL A 4 59.29 30.93 -3.68
CA VAL A 4 59.10 30.92 -5.16
C VAL A 4 59.70 29.67 -5.84
N PHE A 5 58.78 28.81 -6.33
CA PHE A 5 58.78 28.02 -7.58
C PHE A 5 59.94 27.07 -7.96
N LYS A 6 59.57 25.83 -8.31
CA LYS A 6 59.77 25.28 -9.67
C LYS A 6 58.82 24.12 -10.00
N LYS A 7 58.31 24.16 -11.23
CA LYS A 7 57.33 23.28 -11.91
C LYS A 7 58.02 22.12 -12.63
N THR A 8 57.38 20.95 -12.78
CA THR A 8 57.37 20.08 -13.99
C THR A 8 56.28 18.99 -13.80
N LEU A 9 55.10 18.96 -14.46
CA LEU A 9 54.70 18.54 -15.83
C LEU A 9 54.77 17.01 -16.15
N ILE A 10 53.59 16.46 -16.50
CA ILE A 10 53.27 15.40 -17.50
C ILE A 10 53.10 13.92 -17.05
N ALA A 11 51.81 13.53 -17.00
CA ALA A 11 51.10 12.47 -17.75
C ALA A 11 51.42 10.95 -17.66
N CYS A 12 50.29 10.22 -17.69
CA CYS A 12 50.00 8.91 -18.29
C CYS A 12 50.49 7.62 -17.60
N GLY A 13 49.53 6.70 -17.40
CA GLY A 13 49.81 5.26 -17.35
C GLY A 13 48.90 4.47 -16.41
N LEU A 14 47.84 3.88 -16.96
CA LEU A 14 47.09 2.75 -16.37
C LEU A 14 48.05 1.62 -15.95
N LEU A 15 47.85 1.08 -14.75
CA LEU A 15 48.18 -0.31 -14.41
C LEU A 15 47.32 -0.76 -13.23
N SER A 16 46.39 -1.66 -13.56
CA SER A 16 45.61 -2.49 -12.65
C SER A 16 46.52 -3.27 -11.70
N MET A 17 46.27 -3.19 -10.39
CA MET A 17 46.72 -4.20 -9.43
C MET A 17 45.55 -4.61 -8.54
N THR A 18 45.18 -5.87 -8.69
CA THR A 18 44.36 -6.66 -7.79
C THR A 18 45.00 -6.69 -6.40
N TYR A 19 44.38 -6.03 -5.42
CA TYR A 19 44.60 -6.35 -4.01
C TYR A 19 43.41 -7.15 -3.51
N ALA A 20 43.63 -8.46 -3.41
CA ALA A 20 42.91 -9.29 -2.46
C ALA A 20 43.10 -8.67 -1.07
N CYS A 21 42.01 -8.16 -0.49
CA CYS A 21 42.03 -7.64 0.86
C CYS A 21 41.95 -8.82 1.83
N THR A 22 43.11 -9.38 2.19
CA THR A 22 43.32 -9.95 3.52
C THR A 22 43.23 -8.78 4.51
N ASN A 23 42.16 -8.72 5.30
CA ASN A 23 42.07 -7.76 6.38
C ASN A 23 41.62 -8.49 7.65
N ASP A 24 42.64 -9.03 8.33
CA ASP A 24 42.68 -9.67 9.65
C ASP A 24 42.29 -8.72 10.80
N SER A 25 41.23 -7.91 10.62
CA SER A 25 40.74 -6.96 11.64
C SER A 25 39.33 -7.30 12.16
N TRP A 26 38.73 -8.38 11.66
CA TRP A 26 37.48 -8.94 12.20
C TRP A 26 37.71 -10.09 13.20
N GLU A 27 38.79 -10.85 13.06
CA GLU A 27 39.10 -11.99 13.94
C GLU A 27 39.48 -11.55 15.37
N SER A 28 40.02 -10.35 15.54
CA SER A 28 40.50 -9.84 16.83
C SER A 28 39.40 -9.41 17.80
N HIS A 29 38.13 -9.36 17.39
CA HIS A 29 37.02 -8.99 18.27
C HIS A 29 36.23 -10.18 18.85
N TYR A 30 36.60 -11.41 18.50
CA TYR A 30 35.93 -12.64 18.97
C TYR A 30 36.86 -13.61 19.74
N LEU A 31 38.13 -13.25 19.94
CA LEU A 31 39.16 -14.15 20.48
C LEU A 31 39.94 -13.50 21.63
N ASP A 32 39.27 -13.24 22.76
CA ASP A 32 39.95 -12.90 24.02
C ASP A 32 39.92 -14.08 25.04
N ASP A 33 39.79 -15.32 24.55
CA ASP A 33 40.18 -16.51 25.33
C ASP A 33 40.85 -17.56 24.43
N PRO A 34 42.18 -17.76 24.54
CA PRO A 34 42.91 -18.78 23.77
C PRO A 34 42.52 -20.23 24.11
N ALA A 35 41.58 -20.47 25.03
CA ALA A 35 41.06 -21.80 25.35
C ALA A 35 39.87 -22.27 24.48
N ILE A 36 39.25 -21.40 23.65
CA ILE A 36 38.02 -21.75 22.87
C ILE A 36 38.31 -21.71 21.36
N THR A 37 39.15 -22.62 20.86
CA THR A 37 39.26 -22.92 19.42
C THR A 37 38.42 -24.17 19.09
N THR A 38 37.10 -24.03 19.03
CA THR A 38 36.23 -25.13 18.61
C THR A 38 36.36 -25.32 17.09
N GLN A 39 36.93 -26.44 16.64
CA GLN A 39 37.04 -26.81 15.23
C GLN A 39 35.73 -27.38 14.64
N GLN A 40 34.80 -27.80 15.51
CA GLN A 40 33.56 -28.46 15.11
C GLN A 40 32.53 -27.46 14.59
N VAL A 41 31.78 -27.85 13.55
CA VAL A 41 30.67 -27.05 13.02
C VAL A 41 29.40 -27.25 13.86
N LEU A 42 28.43 -26.35 13.70
CA LEU A 42 27.14 -26.36 14.41
C LEU A 42 26.47 -27.74 14.37
N TRP A 43 26.42 -28.36 13.19
CA TRP A 43 25.78 -29.67 13.05
C TRP A 43 26.45 -30.75 13.91
N ASP A 44 27.79 -30.78 13.95
CA ASP A 44 28.52 -31.76 14.78
C ASP A 44 28.26 -31.53 16.27
N LYS A 45 28.19 -30.26 16.70
CA LYS A 45 27.82 -29.91 18.08
C LYS A 45 26.38 -30.28 18.45
N LEU A 46 25.46 -30.25 17.50
CA LEU A 46 24.11 -30.77 17.71
C LEU A 46 24.10 -32.30 17.80
N LEU A 47 24.96 -32.98 17.04
CA LEU A 47 25.05 -34.45 17.06
C LEU A 47 25.46 -35.01 18.42
N GLU A 48 26.31 -34.28 19.15
CA GLU A 48 26.79 -34.62 20.51
C GLU A 48 25.70 -34.50 21.60
N GLN A 49 24.54 -33.94 21.27
CA GLN A 49 23.49 -33.60 22.22
C GLN A 49 22.26 -34.48 22.05
N ASP A 50 22.20 -35.58 22.80
CA ASP A 50 21.13 -36.58 22.71
C ASP A 50 19.74 -35.98 22.97
N GLN A 51 19.65 -34.98 23.86
CA GLN A 51 18.42 -34.26 24.16
C GLN A 51 17.87 -33.41 23.00
N LEU A 52 18.59 -33.31 21.88
CA LEU A 52 18.20 -32.55 20.68
C LEU A 52 17.96 -33.46 19.45
N SER A 53 17.92 -34.79 19.63
CA SER A 53 17.74 -35.74 18.52
C SER A 53 16.49 -35.47 17.70
N ASP A 54 15.36 -35.15 18.34
CA ASP A 54 14.11 -34.89 17.62
C ASP A 54 14.17 -33.62 16.77
N PHE A 55 14.89 -32.60 17.25
CA PHE A 55 15.07 -31.36 16.52
C PHE A 55 16.01 -31.56 15.32
N ARG A 56 17.06 -32.38 15.49
CA ARG A 56 17.95 -32.80 14.41
C ARG A 56 17.21 -33.53 13.29
N ASP A 57 16.33 -34.49 13.64
CA ASP A 57 15.54 -35.24 12.66
C ASP A 57 14.71 -34.30 11.77
N ILE A 58 14.13 -33.25 12.36
CA ILE A 58 13.39 -32.22 11.63
C ILE A 58 14.32 -31.42 10.72
N LEU A 59 15.46 -30.94 11.23
CA LEU A 59 16.42 -30.15 10.45
C LEU A 59 17.00 -30.93 9.25
N ASP A 60 17.15 -32.24 9.36
CA ASP A 60 17.64 -33.09 8.28
C ASP A 60 16.55 -33.42 7.24
N SER A 61 15.29 -33.51 7.70
CA SER A 61 14.14 -33.84 6.85
C SER A 61 13.60 -32.64 6.08
N VAL A 62 13.45 -31.49 6.74
CA VAL A 62 12.87 -30.27 6.15
C VAL A 62 13.78 -29.74 5.07
N LYS A 63 13.21 -29.51 3.88
CA LYS A 63 13.93 -28.98 2.73
C LYS A 63 13.77 -27.49 2.63
N VAL A 64 14.86 -26.82 2.24
CA VAL A 64 14.89 -25.38 2.04
C VAL A 64 14.02 -25.03 0.84
N MET A 65 13.19 -23.99 0.97
CA MET A 65 12.36 -23.51 -0.14
C MET A 65 13.08 -22.43 -0.96
N SER A 66 12.88 -22.45 -2.28
CA SER A 66 13.19 -21.35 -3.20
C SER A 66 11.89 -20.91 -3.86
N GLY A 67 11.33 -19.79 -3.39
CA GLY A 67 9.95 -19.40 -3.67
C GLY A 67 9.00 -20.48 -3.16
N ARG A 68 8.12 -20.98 -4.03
CA ARG A 68 7.19 -22.08 -3.72
C ARG A 68 7.71 -23.47 -4.08
N LYS A 69 9.00 -23.62 -4.34
CA LYS A 69 9.61 -24.89 -4.75
C LYS A 69 10.53 -25.45 -3.67
N ILE A 70 10.41 -26.74 -3.41
CA ILE A 70 11.37 -27.49 -2.59
C ILE A 70 12.71 -27.60 -3.31
N THR A 71 13.81 -27.39 -2.59
CA THR A 71 15.17 -27.69 -3.05
C THR A 71 15.64 -29.05 -2.52
N ASN A 72 16.80 -29.53 -2.97
CA ASN A 72 17.40 -30.76 -2.44
C ASN A 72 18.20 -30.56 -1.13
N VAL A 73 18.33 -29.31 -0.66
CA VAL A 73 19.15 -28.93 0.50
C VAL A 73 18.31 -29.01 1.77
N SER A 74 18.81 -29.66 2.82
CA SER A 74 18.19 -29.61 4.15
C SER A 74 18.78 -28.51 5.03
N TYR A 75 18.12 -28.23 6.15
CA TYR A 75 18.71 -27.31 7.14
C TYR A 75 19.94 -27.91 7.83
N ALA A 76 20.05 -29.23 7.92
CA ALA A 76 21.29 -29.89 8.36
C ALA A 76 22.47 -29.54 7.43
N ASP A 77 22.25 -29.52 6.11
CA ASP A 77 23.28 -29.12 5.13
C ASP A 77 23.69 -27.66 5.32
N LEU A 78 22.72 -26.76 5.52
CA LEU A 78 23.01 -25.35 5.78
C LEU A 78 23.81 -25.14 7.08
N LEU A 79 23.48 -25.87 8.14
CA LEU A 79 24.17 -25.77 9.44
C LEU A 79 25.60 -26.35 9.41
N ARG A 80 25.97 -27.14 8.40
CA ARG A 80 27.37 -27.56 8.19
C ARG A 80 28.22 -26.48 7.50
N LEU A 81 27.58 -25.62 6.72
CA LEU A 81 28.28 -24.72 5.78
C LEU A 81 28.23 -23.25 6.20
N GLN A 82 27.09 -22.77 6.69
CA GLN A 82 26.82 -21.35 6.90
C GLN A 82 26.78 -20.96 8.38
N TYR A 83 26.89 -19.67 8.65
CA TYR A 83 26.77 -19.14 10.00
C TYR A 83 25.32 -19.10 10.47
N PHE A 84 25.04 -19.65 11.66
CA PHE A 84 23.76 -19.50 12.35
C PHE A 84 23.91 -19.35 13.87
N THR A 85 22.97 -18.64 14.48
CA THR A 85 22.59 -18.88 15.87
C THR A 85 21.41 -19.85 15.88
N VAL A 86 21.54 -20.96 16.61
CA VAL A 86 20.53 -22.01 16.74
C VAL A 86 19.91 -21.96 18.13
N PHE A 87 18.59 -21.85 18.19
CA PHE A 87 17.82 -21.96 19.43
C PHE A 87 17.15 -23.33 19.46
N ALA A 88 17.80 -24.31 20.06
CA ALA A 88 17.44 -25.71 19.92
C ALA A 88 16.48 -26.17 21.04
N PRO A 89 15.22 -26.52 20.74
CA PRO A 89 14.30 -27.06 21.74
C PRO A 89 14.62 -28.52 22.07
N VAL A 90 14.52 -28.88 23.35
CA VAL A 90 14.74 -30.27 23.78
C VAL A 90 13.60 -31.21 23.37
N ASN A 91 13.93 -32.49 23.25
CA ASN A 91 13.01 -33.58 22.94
C ASN A 91 11.76 -33.57 23.83
N GLY A 92 10.64 -34.04 23.28
CA GLY A 92 9.36 -34.14 24.00
C GLY A 92 8.61 -32.81 24.21
N THR A 93 9.16 -31.69 23.72
CA THR A 93 8.53 -30.36 23.86
C THR A 93 7.78 -29.88 22.61
N PHE A 94 7.88 -30.66 21.53
CA PHE A 94 7.14 -30.50 20.27
C PHE A 94 6.86 -31.88 19.70
N ASN A 95 5.87 -31.98 18.81
CA ASN A 95 5.48 -33.25 18.19
C ASN A 95 6.25 -33.44 16.87
N LYS A 96 7.39 -34.14 16.94
CA LYS A 96 8.23 -34.46 15.79
C LYS A 96 7.43 -35.14 14.66
N ASP A 97 6.71 -36.20 14.99
CA ASP A 97 6.03 -37.03 14.00
C ASP A 97 4.97 -36.24 13.23
N SER A 98 4.26 -35.32 13.90
CA SER A 98 3.28 -34.43 13.26
C SER A 98 3.95 -33.44 12.31
N LEU A 99 5.10 -32.88 12.68
CA LEU A 99 5.86 -31.96 11.81
C LEU A 99 6.42 -32.70 10.59
N LEU A 100 6.97 -33.90 10.78
CA LEU A 100 7.48 -34.71 9.67
C LEU A 100 6.35 -35.18 8.74
N ALA A 101 5.17 -35.53 9.28
CA ALA A 101 4.01 -35.89 8.48
C ALA A 101 3.54 -34.73 7.57
N LEU A 102 3.60 -33.48 8.05
CA LEU A 102 3.31 -32.30 7.23
C LEU A 102 4.31 -32.14 6.08
N CYS A 103 5.57 -32.49 6.28
CA CYS A 103 6.60 -32.38 5.24
C CYS A 103 6.40 -33.34 4.05
N ALA A 104 5.38 -34.21 4.08
CA ALA A 104 5.02 -35.08 2.96
C ALA A 104 4.47 -34.31 1.74
N THR A 105 4.04 -33.05 1.90
CA THR A 105 3.60 -32.18 0.81
C THR A 105 4.48 -30.94 0.70
N VAL A 106 4.46 -30.27 -0.46
CA VAL A 106 5.22 -29.03 -0.68
C VAL A 106 4.75 -27.94 0.27
N GLU A 107 3.43 -27.76 0.39
CA GLU A 107 2.81 -26.76 1.25
C GLU A 107 3.08 -27.04 2.73
N GLY A 108 3.07 -28.31 3.13
CA GLY A 108 3.35 -28.70 4.51
C GLY A 108 4.84 -28.58 4.86
N ASN A 109 5.77 -28.88 3.93
CA ASN A 109 7.19 -28.59 4.12
C ASN A 109 7.42 -27.08 4.29
N GLN A 110 6.81 -26.25 3.44
CA GLN A 110 6.89 -24.79 3.54
C GLN A 110 6.35 -24.28 4.88
N LEU A 111 5.25 -24.86 5.36
CA LEU A 111 4.66 -24.53 6.65
C LEU A 111 5.62 -24.85 7.81
N VAL A 112 6.18 -26.05 7.83
CA VAL A 112 7.11 -26.50 8.88
C VAL A 112 8.41 -25.71 8.84
N GLU A 113 8.95 -25.46 7.65
CA GLU A 113 10.10 -24.60 7.46
C GLU A 113 9.85 -23.21 8.08
N ARG A 114 8.80 -22.51 7.63
CA ARG A 114 8.56 -21.12 8.04
C ARG A 114 8.14 -20.97 9.50
N GLN A 115 7.26 -21.85 9.98
CA GLN A 115 6.66 -21.71 11.31
C GLN A 115 7.48 -22.37 12.41
N PHE A 116 8.20 -23.45 12.10
CA PHE A 116 8.98 -24.19 13.09
C PHE A 116 10.48 -23.95 12.91
N VAL A 117 11.09 -24.43 11.82
CA VAL A 117 12.56 -24.43 11.66
C VAL A 117 13.14 -23.02 11.69
N MET A 118 12.62 -22.12 10.85
CA MET A 118 13.13 -20.75 10.73
C MET A 118 12.83 -19.89 11.96
N THR A 119 11.86 -20.26 12.80
CA THR A 119 11.60 -19.61 14.10
C THR A 119 12.70 -19.91 15.12
N HIS A 120 13.47 -20.99 14.92
CA HIS A 120 14.53 -21.45 15.83
C HIS A 120 15.94 -21.13 15.30
N LEU A 121 16.05 -20.41 14.18
CA LEU A 121 17.33 -20.07 13.56
C LEU A 121 17.46 -18.56 13.39
N SER A 122 18.68 -18.04 13.47
CA SER A 122 19.02 -16.66 13.10
C SER A 122 20.33 -16.61 12.35
N ARG A 123 20.44 -15.70 11.37
CA ARG A 123 21.71 -15.39 10.69
C ARG A 123 22.59 -14.39 11.47
N ARG A 124 22.07 -13.81 12.56
CA ARG A 124 22.83 -12.89 13.40
C ARG A 124 23.48 -13.63 14.57
N PRO A 125 24.70 -13.22 14.98
CA PRO A 125 25.31 -13.73 16.20
C PRO A 125 24.54 -13.21 17.42
N PHE A 126 23.98 -14.11 18.23
CA PHE A 126 23.46 -13.77 19.56
C PHE A 126 24.23 -14.53 20.62
N SER A 127 25.00 -13.82 21.43
CA SER A 127 25.66 -14.34 22.62
C SER A 127 24.99 -13.74 23.86
N LEU A 128 24.73 -14.56 24.87
CA LEU A 128 24.19 -14.11 26.15
C LEU A 128 25.35 -13.66 27.02
N SER A 129 25.35 -12.41 27.48
CA SER A 129 26.35 -11.91 28.42
C SER A 129 25.67 -11.28 29.63
N ALA A 130 26.25 -11.51 30.81
CA ALA A 130 25.70 -10.97 32.05
C ALA A 130 25.67 -9.43 31.98
N GLY A 131 24.48 -8.84 32.15
CA GLY A 131 24.29 -7.38 32.10
C GLY A 131 24.01 -6.79 30.72
N ALA A 132 23.90 -7.60 29.66
CA ALA A 132 23.39 -7.13 28.38
C ALA A 132 21.93 -6.69 28.49
N ASN A 133 21.59 -5.56 27.83
CA ASN A 133 20.22 -5.09 27.73
C ASN A 133 19.35 -6.08 26.95
N PRO A 134 18.05 -6.19 27.27
CA PRO A 134 17.13 -6.97 26.46
C PRO A 134 17.21 -6.50 25.00
N ALA A 135 17.40 -7.47 24.11
CA ALA A 135 17.54 -7.26 22.68
C ALA A 135 16.34 -7.87 21.95
N MET A 136 16.21 -7.58 20.66
CA MET A 136 15.31 -8.33 19.79
C MET A 136 16.12 -9.33 18.97
N ALA A 137 15.77 -10.61 19.07
CA ALA A 137 16.30 -11.63 18.19
C ALA A 137 15.58 -11.58 16.84
N PHE A 138 16.35 -11.43 15.77
CA PHE A 138 15.85 -11.42 14.40
C PHE A 138 15.91 -12.86 13.86
N MET A 139 14.76 -13.52 13.82
CA MET A 139 14.66 -14.91 13.41
C MET A 139 14.71 -15.05 11.89
N PHE A 140 15.00 -16.25 11.42
CA PHE A 140 15.26 -16.49 10.02
C PHE A 140 14.00 -16.33 9.15
N ASN A 141 12.82 -16.56 9.71
CA ASN A 141 11.52 -16.29 9.07
C ASN A 141 11.11 -14.81 9.12
N GLY A 142 11.97 -13.92 9.63
CA GLY A 142 11.70 -12.49 9.78
C GLY A 142 10.99 -12.11 11.07
N LYS A 143 10.60 -13.06 11.93
CA LYS A 143 10.00 -12.75 13.24
C LYS A 143 11.00 -12.03 14.15
N HIS A 144 10.50 -11.04 14.90
CA HIS A 144 11.27 -10.35 15.92
C HIS A 144 10.82 -10.86 17.30
N LEU A 145 11.71 -11.52 18.02
CA LEU A 145 11.41 -12.14 19.31
C LEU A 145 12.15 -11.44 20.45
N PRO A 146 11.48 -11.18 21.60
CA PRO A 146 12.16 -10.64 22.78
C PRO A 146 13.27 -11.59 23.25
N LEU A 147 14.50 -11.09 23.34
CA LEU A 147 15.67 -11.83 23.81
C LEU A 147 16.14 -11.25 25.14
N GLU A 148 16.05 -12.07 26.18
CA GLU A 148 16.52 -11.77 27.53
C GLU A 148 17.73 -12.67 27.84
N ASN A 149 18.49 -12.37 28.90
CA ASN A 149 19.63 -13.21 29.27
C ASN A 149 19.24 -14.65 29.68
N SER A 150 17.99 -14.86 30.10
CA SER A 150 17.48 -16.15 30.56
C SER A 150 16.46 -16.81 29.62
N ALA A 151 15.97 -16.11 28.60
CA ALA A 151 14.89 -16.61 27.76
C ALA A 151 14.83 -15.96 26.37
N LEU A 152 14.22 -16.67 25.41
CA LEU A 152 13.81 -16.16 24.12
C LEU A 152 12.30 -16.27 23.97
N ALA A 153 11.60 -15.15 23.72
CA ALA A 153 10.15 -15.07 23.65
C ALA A 153 9.42 -15.71 24.86
N GLY A 154 10.02 -15.58 26.06
CA GLY A 154 9.52 -16.17 27.30
C GLY A 154 9.82 -17.67 27.45
N VAL A 155 10.50 -18.31 26.50
CA VAL A 155 11.00 -19.68 26.61
C VAL A 155 12.38 -19.69 27.27
N PRO A 156 12.54 -20.29 28.46
CA PRO A 156 13.82 -20.32 29.15
C PRO A 156 14.93 -21.03 28.38
N PHE A 157 16.15 -20.51 28.50
CA PHE A 157 17.36 -21.25 28.17
C PHE A 157 17.65 -22.32 29.23
N ILE A 158 18.20 -23.45 28.81
CA ILE A 158 18.68 -24.47 29.73
C ILE A 158 19.98 -23.97 30.38
N VAL A 159 20.00 -24.03 31.71
CA VAL A 159 21.14 -23.59 32.53
C VAL A 159 22.40 -24.34 32.10
N SER A 160 23.47 -23.58 31.85
CA SER A 160 24.78 -24.10 31.40
C SER A 160 24.77 -24.84 30.05
N GLN A 161 23.70 -24.74 29.26
CA GLN A 161 23.62 -25.28 27.89
C GLN A 161 23.24 -24.19 26.87
N SER A 162 23.67 -22.97 27.14
CA SER A 162 23.57 -21.81 26.25
C SER A 162 24.97 -21.26 25.97
N ASN A 163 25.10 -20.43 24.92
CA ASN A 163 26.40 -19.99 24.39
C ASN A 163 27.33 -21.17 24.00
N VAL A 164 26.78 -22.28 23.50
CA VAL A 164 27.61 -23.38 23.00
C VAL A 164 28.21 -22.95 21.66
N VAL A 165 29.48 -22.54 21.69
CA VAL A 165 30.18 -22.03 20.51
C VAL A 165 30.53 -23.18 19.56
N ALA A 166 30.33 -22.95 18.27
CA ALA A 166 30.80 -23.78 17.17
C ALA A 166 31.58 -22.92 16.16
N ARG A 167 32.36 -23.54 15.27
CA ARG A 167 33.17 -22.84 14.27
C ARG A 167 32.35 -21.87 13.40
N ASN A 168 31.14 -22.28 13.04
CA ASN A 168 30.22 -21.50 12.21
C ASN A 168 28.94 -21.10 12.97
N GLY A 169 29.00 -20.88 14.28
CA GLY A 169 27.79 -20.41 14.98
C GLY A 169 27.76 -20.58 16.48
N ILE A 170 26.55 -20.40 17.04
CA ILE A 170 26.27 -20.51 18.47
C ILE A 170 24.99 -21.32 18.65
N ILE A 171 24.96 -22.22 19.64
CA ILE A 171 23.77 -22.98 20.02
C ILE A 171 23.30 -22.53 21.41
N HIS A 172 22.00 -22.31 21.54
CA HIS A 172 21.29 -22.09 22.80
C HIS A 172 20.21 -23.16 22.97
N ASN A 173 20.33 -24.01 23.99
CA ASN A 173 19.30 -25.00 24.26
C ASN A 173 18.13 -24.36 24.99
N LEU A 174 16.92 -24.68 24.54
CA LEU A 174 15.66 -24.17 25.08
C LEU A 174 14.91 -25.27 25.82
N THR A 175 14.21 -24.89 26.88
CA THR A 175 13.36 -25.82 27.65
C THR A 175 12.13 -26.29 26.87
N SER A 176 11.74 -25.58 25.80
CA SER A 176 10.63 -25.96 24.92
C SER A 176 10.76 -25.34 23.53
N ALA A 177 9.93 -25.78 22.58
CA ALA A 177 9.80 -25.09 21.29
C ALA A 177 9.24 -23.67 21.45
N ILE A 178 9.73 -22.75 20.63
CA ILE A 178 9.25 -21.37 20.53
C ILE A 178 7.86 -21.39 19.89
N PRO A 179 6.82 -20.87 20.55
CA PRO A 179 5.49 -20.78 19.96
C PRO A 179 5.48 -19.85 18.74
N TYR A 180 4.98 -20.33 17.61
CA TYR A 180 4.79 -19.50 16.42
C TYR A 180 3.60 -18.55 16.61
N ARG A 181 3.82 -17.25 16.37
CA ARG A 181 2.77 -16.23 16.35
C ARG A 181 2.60 -15.68 14.95
N MET A 182 1.40 -15.82 14.40
CA MET A 182 1.06 -15.29 13.08
C MET A 182 1.04 -13.76 13.10
N ASN A 183 1.50 -13.12 12.02
CA ASN A 183 1.25 -11.70 11.80
C ASN A 183 -0.14 -11.46 11.20
N VAL A 184 -0.52 -10.19 11.10
CA VAL A 184 -1.81 -9.77 10.54
C VAL A 184 -2.07 -10.41 9.17
N TYR A 185 -1.08 -10.41 8.28
CA TYR A 185 -1.23 -11.02 6.95
C TYR A 185 -1.50 -12.52 7.00
N GLU A 186 -0.79 -13.25 7.85
CA GLU A 186 -0.95 -14.70 8.03
C GLU A 186 -2.30 -15.07 8.61
N TYR A 187 -2.81 -14.31 9.59
CA TYR A 187 -4.16 -14.50 10.11
C TYR A 187 -5.21 -14.37 8.99
N ILE A 188 -5.13 -13.31 8.19
CA ILE A 188 -6.06 -13.09 7.06
C ILE A 188 -5.97 -14.23 6.03
N LYS A 189 -4.75 -14.74 5.80
CA LYS A 189 -4.50 -15.82 4.82
C LYS A 189 -5.05 -17.17 5.26
N TYR A 190 -4.91 -17.54 6.53
CA TYR A 190 -5.14 -18.91 6.98
C TYR A 190 -6.42 -19.10 7.80
N PHE A 191 -7.00 -18.05 8.39
CA PHE A 191 -8.20 -18.20 9.21
C PHE A 191 -9.47 -18.22 8.34
N PRO A 192 -10.34 -19.25 8.47
CA PRO A 192 -11.56 -19.37 7.65
C PRO A 192 -12.52 -18.18 7.75
N GLU A 193 -12.48 -17.48 8.89
CA GLU A 193 -13.30 -16.31 9.14
C GLU A 193 -12.92 -15.10 8.26
N PHE A 194 -11.66 -15.05 7.78
CA PHE A 194 -11.12 -14.00 6.92
C PHE A 194 -10.87 -14.46 5.49
N GLU A 195 -11.33 -15.66 5.13
CA GLU A 195 -11.04 -16.34 3.86
C GLU A 195 -11.20 -15.43 2.65
N ARG A 196 -12.26 -14.60 2.59
CA ARG A 196 -12.48 -13.69 1.44
C ARG A 196 -11.39 -12.64 1.25
N MET A 197 -10.92 -12.06 2.36
CA MET A 197 -9.79 -11.13 2.34
C MET A 197 -8.50 -11.87 1.98
N GLY A 198 -8.30 -13.06 2.54
CA GLY A 198 -7.17 -13.94 2.24
C GLY A 198 -7.09 -14.34 0.77
N GLU A 199 -8.18 -14.82 0.18
CA GLU A 199 -8.30 -15.17 -1.24
C GLU A 199 -7.93 -14.00 -2.16
N PHE A 200 -8.41 -12.79 -1.83
CA PHE A 200 -8.08 -11.61 -2.61
C PHE A 200 -6.59 -11.28 -2.51
N LEU A 201 -6.02 -11.20 -1.30
CA LEU A 201 -4.60 -10.89 -1.13
C LEU A 201 -3.69 -11.96 -1.77
N THR A 202 -3.97 -13.24 -1.53
CA THR A 202 -3.16 -14.36 -2.05
C THR A 202 -3.13 -14.42 -3.57
N SER A 203 -4.18 -13.94 -4.25
CA SER A 203 -4.20 -13.85 -5.71
C SER A 203 -3.12 -12.93 -6.32
N PHE A 204 -2.45 -12.12 -5.48
CA PHE A 204 -1.35 -11.22 -5.87
C PHE A 204 0.02 -11.68 -5.34
N GLU A 205 0.10 -12.86 -4.74
CA GLU A 205 1.38 -13.45 -4.34
C GLU A 205 2.10 -14.06 -5.55
N LYS A 206 3.34 -13.67 -5.79
CA LYS A 206 4.18 -14.14 -6.88
C LYS A 206 5.58 -14.46 -6.37
N ASP A 207 6.24 -15.40 -7.03
CA ASP A 207 7.66 -15.66 -6.79
C ASP A 207 8.46 -14.57 -7.53
N SER A 208 9.41 -13.96 -6.84
CA SER A 208 10.27 -12.89 -7.35
C SER A 208 11.73 -13.24 -7.06
N LEU A 209 12.60 -12.94 -8.01
CA LEU A 209 14.04 -13.10 -7.82
C LEU A 209 14.55 -12.13 -6.73
N ASP A 210 15.33 -12.65 -5.81
CA ASP A 210 16.17 -11.86 -4.91
C ASP A 210 17.57 -11.75 -5.51
N GLU A 211 17.80 -10.68 -6.27
CA GLU A 211 19.06 -10.43 -6.97
C GLU A 211 20.26 -10.37 -6.01
N ARG A 212 20.06 -9.92 -4.76
CA ARG A 212 21.15 -9.78 -3.78
C ARG A 212 21.57 -11.13 -3.20
N ALA A 213 20.62 -12.05 -3.09
CA ALA A 213 20.87 -13.40 -2.61
C ALA A 213 21.25 -14.37 -3.74
N SER A 214 21.05 -13.97 -5.01
CA SER A 214 21.32 -14.78 -6.19
C SER A 214 22.75 -14.58 -6.72
N VAL A 215 23.28 -15.57 -7.44
CA VAL A 215 24.63 -15.54 -8.02
C VAL A 215 24.56 -15.17 -9.51
N PRO A 216 25.07 -14.00 -9.94
CA PRO A 216 25.00 -13.59 -11.34
C PRO A 216 25.95 -14.41 -12.22
N ALA A 217 25.47 -14.85 -13.38
CA ALA A 217 26.23 -15.55 -14.42
C ALA A 217 26.87 -14.60 -15.43
N GLY A 218 26.29 -13.40 -15.62
CA GLY A 218 26.67 -12.44 -16.66
C GLY A 218 25.45 -12.01 -17.48
N LEU A 219 25.69 -11.20 -18.53
CA LEU A 219 24.61 -10.79 -19.43
C LEU A 219 24.33 -11.88 -20.48
N GLY A 220 23.06 -12.26 -20.61
CA GLY A 220 22.56 -13.17 -21.65
C GLY A 220 22.56 -12.53 -23.05
N GLN A 221 22.12 -13.31 -24.04
CA GLN A 221 22.10 -12.86 -25.45
C GLN A 221 21.14 -11.68 -25.71
N ASP A 222 20.15 -11.49 -24.85
CA ASP A 222 19.18 -10.39 -24.88
C ASP A 222 19.65 -9.14 -24.09
N GLY A 223 20.84 -9.19 -23.50
CA GLY A 223 21.39 -8.12 -22.66
C GLY A 223 20.79 -8.05 -21.25
N MET A 224 20.03 -9.05 -20.82
CA MET A 224 19.54 -9.17 -19.44
C MET A 224 20.52 -9.96 -18.57
N LEU A 225 20.56 -9.67 -17.26
CA LEU A 225 21.44 -10.38 -16.32
C LEU A 225 20.89 -11.80 -16.05
N GLU A 226 21.66 -12.82 -16.42
CA GLU A 226 21.39 -14.22 -16.09
C GLU A 226 22.04 -14.60 -14.75
N TYR A 227 21.48 -15.60 -14.07
CA TYR A 227 21.92 -16.05 -12.75
C TYR A 227 22.26 -17.55 -12.79
N VAL A 228 23.42 -17.92 -12.24
CA VAL A 228 23.85 -19.34 -12.11
C VAL A 228 23.04 -20.04 -11.03
N ASP A 229 22.76 -19.33 -9.94
CA ASP A 229 21.93 -19.79 -8.84
C ASP A 229 20.94 -18.68 -8.45
N SER A 230 19.65 -18.98 -8.58
CA SER A 230 18.55 -18.03 -8.38
C SER A 230 17.85 -18.30 -7.06
N VAL A 231 17.87 -17.30 -6.18
CA VAL A 231 17.10 -17.31 -4.95
C VAL A 231 15.76 -16.64 -5.22
N MET A 232 14.68 -17.43 -5.14
CA MET A 232 13.32 -16.93 -5.30
C MET A 232 12.71 -16.64 -3.92
N ILE A 233 11.99 -15.53 -3.81
CA ILE A 233 11.24 -15.13 -2.63
C ILE A 233 9.79 -14.84 -2.97
N GLU A 234 8.88 -15.18 -2.06
CA GLU A 234 7.47 -14.82 -2.21
C GLU A 234 7.28 -13.33 -1.96
N LYS A 235 6.63 -12.64 -2.91
CA LYS A 235 6.21 -11.24 -2.76
C LYS A 235 4.73 -11.11 -3.03
N ASN A 236 4.08 -10.19 -2.32
CA ASN A 236 2.71 -9.79 -2.62
C ASN A 236 2.71 -8.33 -3.09
N GLU A 237 2.31 -8.10 -4.34
CA GLU A 237 2.36 -6.77 -4.95
C GLU A 237 1.38 -5.78 -4.31
N LEU A 238 0.28 -6.27 -3.71
CA LEU A 238 -0.74 -5.42 -3.10
C LEU A 238 -0.37 -4.90 -1.73
N LEU A 239 0.46 -5.60 -0.96
CA LEU A 239 0.71 -5.24 0.44
C LEU A 239 1.31 -3.85 0.61
N ARG A 240 2.03 -3.33 -0.41
CA ARG A 240 2.53 -1.95 -0.41
C ARG A 240 1.41 -0.90 -0.30
N TYR A 241 0.21 -1.22 -0.78
CA TYR A 241 -0.95 -0.34 -0.72
C TYR A 241 -1.73 -0.49 0.58
N PHE A 242 -1.44 -1.52 1.37
CA PHE A 242 -2.09 -1.80 2.65
C PHE A 242 -1.07 -1.76 3.80
N GLY A 243 -0.06 -0.90 3.66
CA GLY A 243 0.91 -0.61 4.73
C GLY A 243 1.91 -1.72 5.02
N LEU A 244 2.08 -2.76 4.20
CA LEU A 244 3.02 -3.88 4.40
C LEU A 244 2.73 -4.69 5.69
N ILE A 245 1.46 -5.07 5.89
CA ILE A 245 0.98 -5.86 7.04
C ILE A 245 1.64 -7.22 7.27
N ASN A 246 2.46 -7.69 6.32
CA ASN A 246 3.28 -8.90 6.48
C ASN A 246 4.64 -8.62 7.14
N ALA A 247 5.06 -7.36 7.25
CA ALA A 247 6.33 -6.97 7.82
C ALA A 247 6.26 -6.93 9.36
N GLU A 248 7.31 -7.43 10.01
CA GLU A 248 7.47 -7.46 11.47
C GLU A 248 8.22 -6.23 12.02
N ASP A 249 8.66 -5.33 11.13
CA ASP A 249 9.31 -4.07 11.48
C ASP A 249 8.33 -2.96 11.88
N SER A 250 7.03 -3.24 11.72
CA SER A 250 5.92 -2.32 11.92
C SER A 250 4.82 -3.04 12.67
N ALA A 251 4.01 -2.28 13.40
CA ALA A 251 2.94 -2.84 14.19
C ALA A 251 1.59 -2.19 13.83
N TYR A 252 0.52 -2.98 13.84
CA TYR A 252 -0.77 -2.58 13.28
C TYR A 252 -1.93 -2.80 14.26
N ARG A 253 -2.95 -1.97 14.12
CA ARG A 253 -4.34 -2.36 14.42
C ARG A 253 -5.01 -2.68 13.09
N MET A 254 -5.60 -3.85 12.99
CA MET A 254 -6.46 -4.19 11.87
C MET A 254 -7.90 -4.25 12.37
N LEU A 255 -8.85 -3.67 11.65
CA LEU A 255 -10.25 -4.02 11.80
C LEU A 255 -10.59 -5.06 10.74
N ALA A 256 -11.02 -6.25 11.16
CA ALA A 256 -11.27 -7.38 10.27
C ALA A 256 -12.74 -7.80 10.33
N PRO A 257 -13.53 -7.50 9.27
CA PRO A 257 -14.88 -8.00 9.17
C PRO A 257 -14.89 -9.52 9.02
N SER A 258 -15.84 -10.18 9.68
CA SER A 258 -16.09 -11.61 9.49
C SER A 258 -16.51 -11.90 8.05
N LYS A 259 -16.37 -13.15 7.62
CA LYS A 259 -16.77 -13.58 6.28
C LYS A 259 -18.20 -13.16 5.92
N ALA A 260 -19.13 -13.22 6.87
CA ALA A 260 -20.51 -12.79 6.67
C ALA A 260 -20.63 -11.28 6.48
N ALA A 261 -19.97 -10.49 7.34
CA ALA A 261 -19.91 -9.04 7.24
C ALA A 261 -19.29 -8.58 5.92
N TRP A 262 -18.17 -9.20 5.52
CA TRP A 262 -17.49 -8.95 4.25
C TRP A 262 -18.38 -9.22 3.05
N ASN A 263 -19.08 -10.37 3.00
CA ASN A 263 -19.96 -10.70 1.89
C ASN A 263 -21.12 -9.69 1.77
N THR A 264 -21.70 -9.27 2.89
CA THR A 264 -22.75 -8.24 2.92
C THR A 264 -22.21 -6.92 2.37
N ALA A 265 -21.06 -6.46 2.85
CA ALA A 265 -20.42 -5.24 2.38
C ALA A 265 -20.06 -5.33 0.89
N TYR A 266 -19.52 -6.45 0.43
CA TYR A 266 -19.18 -6.70 -0.96
C TYR A 266 -20.39 -6.59 -1.88
N ASN A 267 -21.51 -7.20 -1.51
CA ASN A 267 -22.74 -7.14 -2.32
C ASN A 267 -23.21 -5.68 -2.50
N THR A 268 -23.16 -4.87 -1.45
CA THR A 268 -23.51 -3.45 -1.50
C THR A 268 -22.49 -2.62 -2.27
N VAL A 269 -21.19 -2.77 -1.99
CA VAL A 269 -20.13 -1.96 -2.61
C VAL A 269 -19.95 -2.28 -4.09
N SER A 270 -20.20 -3.52 -4.50
CA SER A 270 -19.98 -3.94 -5.88
C SER A 270 -20.85 -3.19 -6.90
N SER A 271 -22.00 -2.63 -6.50
CA SER A 271 -22.86 -1.85 -7.40
C SER A 271 -22.22 -0.52 -7.83
N TYR A 272 -21.28 0.02 -7.04
CA TYR A 272 -20.55 1.26 -7.36
C TYR A 272 -19.48 1.03 -8.44
N PHE A 273 -19.03 -0.22 -8.61
CA PHE A 273 -18.04 -0.63 -9.60
C PHE A 273 -18.68 -1.33 -10.81
N ASN A 274 -19.82 -0.81 -11.29
CA ASN A 274 -20.48 -1.36 -12.46
C ASN A 274 -19.88 -0.78 -13.75
N TYR A 275 -18.98 -1.52 -14.39
CA TYR A 275 -18.40 -1.10 -15.67
C TYR A 275 -19.42 -1.30 -16.81
N GLY A 276 -19.38 -0.42 -17.83
CA GLY A 276 -20.11 -0.65 -19.08
C GLY A 276 -19.57 -1.89 -19.83
N SER A 277 -20.11 -2.16 -21.03
CA SER A 277 -19.71 -3.32 -21.85
C SER A 277 -18.27 -3.24 -22.36
N ILE A 278 -17.30 -3.51 -21.48
CA ILE A 278 -15.86 -3.55 -21.74
C ILE A 278 -15.30 -4.95 -21.45
N LEU A 279 -14.22 -5.32 -22.13
CA LEU A 279 -13.52 -6.58 -21.87
C LEU A 279 -12.97 -6.58 -20.44
N GLY A 280 -13.27 -7.63 -19.67
CA GLY A 280 -12.79 -7.78 -18.29
C GLY A 280 -13.55 -6.95 -17.24
N ALA A 281 -14.75 -6.44 -17.56
CA ALA A 281 -15.61 -5.71 -16.63
C ALA A 281 -15.81 -6.42 -15.28
N ASP A 282 -16.08 -7.73 -15.29
CA ASP A 282 -16.28 -8.52 -14.06
C ASP A 282 -15.01 -8.60 -13.20
N SER A 283 -13.85 -8.79 -13.84
CA SER A 283 -12.56 -8.82 -13.15
C SER A 283 -12.23 -7.46 -12.54
N LEU A 284 -12.48 -6.36 -13.27
CA LEU A 284 -12.31 -5.00 -12.77
C LEU A 284 -13.25 -4.71 -11.60
N LYS A 285 -14.53 -5.07 -11.73
CA LYS A 285 -15.53 -4.95 -10.66
C LYS A 285 -15.07 -5.69 -9.42
N ARG A 286 -14.69 -6.97 -9.55
CA ARG A 286 -14.19 -7.77 -8.42
C ARG A 286 -12.94 -7.17 -7.79
N HIS A 287 -11.97 -6.75 -8.60
CA HIS A 287 -10.72 -6.17 -8.12
C HIS A 287 -10.98 -4.88 -7.32
N TRP A 288 -11.69 -3.92 -7.90
CA TRP A 288 -11.89 -2.62 -7.26
C TRP A 288 -12.87 -2.66 -6.09
N THR A 289 -13.84 -3.57 -6.11
CA THR A 289 -14.71 -3.81 -4.94
C THR A 289 -13.89 -4.32 -3.75
N ASN A 290 -13.06 -5.35 -3.94
CA ASN A 290 -12.22 -5.86 -2.86
C ASN A 290 -11.19 -4.82 -2.41
N TYR A 291 -10.54 -4.15 -3.36
CA TYR A 291 -9.57 -3.09 -3.05
C TYR A 291 -10.23 -2.01 -2.19
N ALA A 292 -11.41 -1.51 -2.55
CA ALA A 292 -12.16 -0.50 -1.81
C ALA A 292 -12.51 -0.95 -0.39
N LEU A 293 -12.93 -2.20 -0.20
CA LEU A 293 -13.20 -2.77 1.12
C LEU A 293 -11.94 -2.99 1.96
N MET A 294 -10.76 -3.10 1.37
CA MET A 294 -9.52 -3.25 2.12
C MET A 294 -8.87 -1.93 2.54
N ARG A 295 -9.21 -0.82 1.88
CA ARG A 295 -8.54 0.48 2.04
C ARG A 295 -8.40 0.90 3.51
N ASP A 296 -9.48 0.80 4.26
CA ASP A 296 -9.57 1.41 5.60
C ASP A 296 -9.51 0.41 6.75
N LEU A 297 -9.01 -0.80 6.49
CA LEU A 297 -8.91 -1.84 7.52
C LEU A 297 -7.64 -1.75 8.37
N PHE A 298 -6.60 -1.07 7.89
CA PHE A 298 -5.26 -1.12 8.48
C PHE A 298 -4.82 0.23 9.01
N PHE A 299 -4.39 0.22 10.28
CA PHE A 299 -3.92 1.37 11.02
C PHE A 299 -2.51 1.08 11.56
N ASN A 300 -1.50 1.79 11.05
CA ASN A 300 -0.13 1.62 11.54
C ASN A 300 0.05 2.39 12.85
N TRP A 301 0.58 1.75 13.88
CA TRP A 301 0.81 2.38 15.20
C TRP A 301 1.67 3.64 15.12
N ASN A 302 2.68 3.64 14.24
CA ASN A 302 3.61 4.76 14.09
C ASN A 302 2.98 5.99 13.42
N GLU A 303 1.78 5.83 12.85
CA GLU A 303 1.03 6.91 12.21
C GLU A 303 -0.04 7.51 13.16
N GLN A 304 -0.24 6.92 14.35
CA GLN A 304 -1.29 7.36 15.28
C GLN A 304 -0.75 8.33 16.33
N GLU A 305 -1.12 9.61 16.23
CA GLU A 305 -0.76 10.61 17.25
C GLU A 305 -1.55 10.45 18.56
N SER A 306 -2.84 10.10 18.45
CA SER A 306 -3.76 9.98 19.60
C SER A 306 -4.81 8.90 19.32
N PRO A 307 -4.42 7.61 19.37
CA PRO A 307 -5.26 6.49 18.93
C PRO A 307 -6.58 6.33 19.70
N GLU A 308 -6.67 6.87 20.92
CA GLU A 308 -7.90 6.90 21.71
C GLU A 308 -8.90 7.95 21.22
N ASP A 309 -8.42 9.07 20.67
CA ASP A 309 -9.25 10.15 20.12
C ASP A 309 -9.59 9.90 18.65
N SER A 310 -8.61 9.52 17.84
CA SER A 310 -8.82 9.21 16.43
C SER A 310 -7.83 8.21 15.87
N LEU A 311 -8.30 7.42 14.91
CA LEU A 311 -7.48 6.53 14.11
C LEU A 311 -7.42 7.01 12.66
N VAL A 312 -6.21 7.05 12.11
CA VAL A 312 -5.95 7.33 10.70
C VAL A 312 -5.48 6.07 10.00
N THR A 313 -6.08 5.74 8.86
CA THR A 313 -5.71 4.52 8.12
C THR A 313 -4.41 4.74 7.37
N THR A 314 -3.77 3.65 6.95
CA THR A 314 -2.60 3.69 6.06
C THR A 314 -2.86 4.41 4.72
N GLN A 315 -4.12 4.67 4.35
CA GLN A 315 -4.49 5.47 3.17
C GLN A 315 -4.40 6.98 3.41
N TYR A 316 -4.49 7.43 4.68
CA TYR A 316 -4.51 8.84 5.05
C TYR A 316 -3.25 9.57 4.56
N VAL A 317 -2.08 8.94 4.68
CA VAL A 317 -0.79 9.50 4.25
C VAL A 317 -0.77 9.88 2.77
N TYR A 318 -1.51 9.15 1.93
CA TYR A 318 -1.64 9.43 0.50
C TYR A 318 -2.69 10.50 0.19
N ASN A 319 -3.54 10.86 1.15
CA ASN A 319 -4.66 11.80 0.99
C ASN A 319 -4.54 13.05 1.87
N LYS A 320 -3.32 13.56 2.11
CA LYS A 320 -3.08 14.82 2.85
C LYS A 320 -3.80 16.06 2.28
N ARG A 321 -4.36 15.95 1.07
CA ARG A 321 -5.18 17.01 0.43
C ARG A 321 -6.60 17.08 1.01
N ASN A 322 -7.11 16.00 1.58
CA ASN A 322 -8.45 15.93 2.18
C ASN A 322 -8.35 15.35 3.60
N PRO A 323 -8.06 16.19 4.60
CA PRO A 323 -7.76 15.71 5.96
C PRO A 323 -8.96 15.03 6.67
N SER A 324 -10.16 15.08 6.10
CA SER A 324 -11.36 14.45 6.66
C SER A 324 -11.64 13.02 6.18
N LEU A 325 -10.93 12.54 5.15
CA LEU A 325 -11.09 11.18 4.63
C LEU A 325 -10.16 10.22 5.35
N HIS A 326 -10.56 8.96 5.51
CA HIS A 326 -9.74 7.92 6.15
C HIS A 326 -9.37 8.20 7.63
N VAL A 327 -10.17 9.02 8.31
CA VAL A 327 -10.02 9.37 9.74
C VAL A 327 -11.28 8.97 10.50
N TYR A 328 -11.10 8.30 11.64
CA TYR A 328 -12.19 7.76 12.44
C TYR A 328 -12.06 8.24 13.89
N HIS A 329 -12.96 9.13 14.29
CA HIS A 329 -12.98 9.68 15.65
C HIS A 329 -13.63 8.72 16.64
N LYS A 330 -13.15 8.76 17.89
CA LYS A 330 -13.66 8.00 19.03
C LYS A 330 -13.84 6.52 18.71
N PRO A 331 -12.78 5.85 18.19
CA PRO A 331 -12.88 4.50 17.64
C PRO A 331 -13.36 3.45 18.63
N PHE A 332 -13.11 3.65 19.93
CA PHE A 332 -13.48 2.71 21.01
C PHE A 332 -14.78 3.07 21.75
N GLU A 333 -15.27 4.31 21.62
CA GLU A 333 -16.52 4.74 22.27
C GLU A 333 -17.76 4.11 21.61
N PRO A 334 -18.94 4.09 22.26
CA PRO A 334 -20.17 3.61 21.64
C PRO A 334 -20.44 4.25 20.28
N GLY A 335 -20.57 3.42 19.24
CA GLY A 335 -20.73 3.84 17.84
C GLY A 335 -19.42 4.02 17.07
N GLY A 336 -18.27 3.92 17.74
CA GLY A 336 -16.95 3.89 17.12
C GLY A 336 -16.68 2.58 16.37
N ILE A 337 -15.75 2.64 15.41
CA ILE A 337 -15.47 1.53 14.48
C ILE A 337 -14.92 0.26 15.16
N LEU A 338 -14.33 0.36 16.36
CA LEU A 338 -13.76 -0.76 17.11
C LEU A 338 -14.61 -1.16 18.33
N HIS A 339 -15.72 -0.45 18.62
CA HIS A 339 -16.45 -0.58 19.89
C HIS A 339 -16.94 -2.01 20.20
N ASN A 340 -17.48 -2.69 19.18
CA ASN A 340 -18.03 -4.05 19.30
C ASN A 340 -17.06 -5.13 18.79
N ALA A 341 -15.81 -4.77 18.52
CA ALA A 341 -14.86 -5.68 17.90
C ALA A 341 -14.10 -6.51 18.94
N THR A 342 -13.81 -7.77 18.62
CA THR A 342 -13.10 -8.71 19.50
C THR A 342 -11.60 -8.73 19.16
N PRO A 343 -10.69 -8.45 20.10
CA PRO A 343 -9.26 -8.41 19.82
C PRO A 343 -8.64 -9.81 19.73
N LEU A 344 -7.78 -9.99 18.73
CA LEU A 344 -6.94 -11.16 18.48
C LEU A 344 -5.49 -10.68 18.36
N THR A 345 -4.58 -11.25 19.15
CA THR A 345 -3.18 -10.83 19.17
C THR A 345 -2.41 -11.45 18.00
N ALA A 346 -1.69 -10.62 17.24
CA ALA A 346 -0.77 -11.01 16.19
C ALA A 346 0.68 -10.67 16.56
N SER A 347 1.68 -11.24 15.88
CA SER A 347 3.09 -10.95 16.16
C SER A 347 3.47 -9.50 15.88
N ASN A 348 2.78 -8.87 14.92
CA ASN A 348 2.99 -7.48 14.52
C ASN A 348 1.74 -6.61 14.75
N GLY A 349 0.89 -6.94 15.74
CA GLY A 349 -0.32 -6.14 15.93
C GLY A 349 -1.44 -6.77 16.72
N VAL A 350 -2.61 -6.13 16.60
CA VAL A 350 -3.89 -6.63 17.09
C VAL A 350 -4.90 -6.57 15.95
N ILE A 351 -5.62 -7.66 15.75
CA ILE A 351 -6.76 -7.75 14.84
C ILE A 351 -8.03 -7.59 15.68
N TYR A 352 -8.87 -6.63 15.32
CA TYR A 352 -10.18 -6.39 15.91
C TYR A 352 -11.22 -7.01 14.98
N GLN A 353 -11.73 -8.18 15.36
CA GLN A 353 -12.73 -8.91 14.60
C GLN A 353 -14.12 -8.30 14.77
N THR A 354 -14.89 -8.10 13.71
CA THR A 354 -16.25 -7.53 13.77
C THR A 354 -17.23 -8.26 12.84
N ASP A 355 -18.49 -8.38 13.26
CA ASP A 355 -19.56 -8.99 12.46
C ASP A 355 -20.34 -7.97 11.60
N THR A 356 -19.87 -6.73 11.53
CA THR A 356 -20.48 -5.67 10.74
C THR A 356 -19.43 -4.90 9.94
N TRP A 357 -19.86 -4.21 8.89
CA TRP A 357 -19.04 -3.23 8.19
C TRP A 357 -19.28 -1.84 8.79
N PRO A 358 -18.35 -1.27 9.57
CA PRO A 358 -18.64 -0.07 10.36
C PRO A 358 -18.30 1.25 9.63
N PHE A 359 -17.84 1.18 8.39
CA PHE A 359 -17.36 2.36 7.66
C PHE A 359 -18.45 3.00 6.79
N ASN A 360 -18.50 4.33 6.79
CA ASN A 360 -19.26 5.07 5.79
C ASN A 360 -18.52 5.06 4.45
N ILE A 361 -19.16 4.59 3.38
CA ILE A 361 -18.55 4.47 2.06
C ILE A 361 -18.05 5.80 1.48
N GLU A 362 -18.65 6.94 1.86
CA GLU A 362 -18.20 8.28 1.43
C GLU A 362 -16.87 8.70 2.07
N GLN A 363 -16.49 8.08 3.19
CA GLN A 363 -15.19 8.29 3.83
C GLN A 363 -14.10 7.36 3.27
N VAL A 364 -14.50 6.25 2.61
CA VAL A 364 -13.58 5.20 2.15
C VAL A 364 -13.30 5.26 0.65
N PHE A 365 -14.32 5.33 -0.21
CA PHE A 365 -14.12 5.22 -1.66
C PHE A 365 -15.11 6.01 -2.52
N PHE A 366 -16.35 6.25 -2.05
CA PHE A 366 -17.34 7.04 -2.77
C PHE A 366 -17.17 8.52 -2.42
N THR A 367 -15.99 9.05 -2.70
CA THR A 367 -15.55 10.38 -2.30
C THR A 367 -15.86 11.44 -3.37
N PRO A 368 -15.90 12.73 -3.03
CA PRO A 368 -16.07 13.79 -4.01
C PRO A 368 -15.01 13.78 -5.12
N ILE A 369 -15.42 14.16 -6.33
CA ILE A 369 -14.53 14.29 -7.49
C ILE A 369 -14.38 15.76 -7.81
N LEU A 370 -13.14 16.24 -7.80
CA LEU A 370 -12.76 17.59 -8.20
C LEU A 370 -12.02 17.53 -9.53
N VAL A 371 -12.54 18.23 -10.53
CA VAL A 371 -11.92 18.36 -11.85
C VAL A 371 -11.56 19.83 -12.05
N GLU A 372 -10.28 20.13 -11.87
CA GLU A 372 -9.69 21.45 -12.11
C GLU A 372 -9.87 21.84 -13.57
N ALA A 373 -10.55 22.97 -13.82
CA ALA A 373 -10.99 23.35 -15.16
C ALA A 373 -9.81 23.68 -16.08
N GLU A 374 -8.69 24.08 -15.51
CA GLU A 374 -7.50 24.53 -16.19
C GLU A 374 -6.51 23.38 -16.51
N ASN A 375 -6.85 22.15 -16.09
CA ASN A 375 -6.10 20.95 -16.43
C ASN A 375 -6.37 20.48 -17.88
N LYS A 376 -5.44 20.75 -18.79
CA LYS A 376 -5.55 20.37 -20.23
C LYS A 376 -5.85 18.89 -20.50
N ARG A 377 -5.60 17.99 -19.55
CA ARG A 377 -5.91 16.56 -19.72
C ARG A 377 -7.42 16.28 -19.73
N VAL A 378 -8.23 17.15 -19.14
CA VAL A 378 -9.68 16.92 -18.95
C VAL A 378 -10.55 17.66 -19.97
N TYR A 379 -10.00 18.43 -20.92
CA TYR A 379 -10.79 19.12 -21.96
C TYR A 379 -10.10 19.07 -23.34
N LYS A 380 -9.67 17.87 -23.77
CA LYS A 380 -8.92 17.69 -25.03
C LYS A 380 -9.73 18.15 -26.26
N GLY A 381 -9.05 18.79 -27.22
CA GLY A 381 -9.61 19.13 -28.54
C GLY A 381 -10.22 20.53 -28.68
N HIS A 382 -10.25 21.33 -27.61
CA HIS A 382 -10.75 22.71 -27.67
C HIS A 382 -9.71 23.67 -28.24
N ASN A 383 -10.21 24.75 -28.86
CA ASN A 383 -9.35 25.80 -29.40
C ASN A 383 -8.67 26.54 -28.23
N LEU A 384 -7.35 26.41 -28.10
CA LEU A 384 -6.57 27.10 -27.05
C LEU A 384 -6.66 28.63 -27.14
N THR A 385 -7.15 29.17 -28.26
CA THR A 385 -7.43 30.60 -28.45
C THR A 385 -8.72 31.04 -27.75
N THR A 386 -9.67 30.12 -27.51
CA THR A 386 -10.91 30.39 -26.75
C THR A 386 -10.90 29.85 -25.34
N CYS A 387 -10.09 28.84 -25.05
CA CYS A 387 -9.96 28.25 -23.72
C CYS A 387 -8.51 28.41 -23.25
N ALA A 388 -8.27 29.32 -22.29
CA ALA A 388 -6.94 29.61 -21.79
C ALA A 388 -6.82 29.29 -20.30
N TYR A 389 -5.73 28.62 -19.92
CA TYR A 389 -5.28 28.52 -18.54
C TYR A 389 -4.82 29.90 -18.09
N VAL A 390 -5.35 30.39 -16.97
CA VAL A 390 -4.90 31.65 -16.37
C VAL A 390 -4.38 31.37 -14.96
N TYR A 391 -3.12 31.71 -14.73
CA TYR A 391 -2.53 31.67 -13.40
C TYR A 391 -3.16 32.76 -12.53
N ARG A 392 -3.54 32.41 -11.30
CA ARG A 392 -4.15 33.37 -10.37
C ARG A 392 -3.18 34.52 -10.06
N GLN A 393 -3.60 35.75 -10.32
CA GLN A 393 -2.76 36.93 -10.05
C GLN A 393 -3.02 37.58 -8.67
N LYS A 394 -4.11 37.20 -8.00
CA LYS A 394 -4.47 37.65 -6.64
C LYS A 394 -4.81 36.44 -5.77
N ILE A 395 -4.41 36.49 -4.50
CA ILE A 395 -4.81 35.51 -3.50
C ILE A 395 -6.28 35.76 -3.19
N THR A 396 -7.12 34.80 -3.56
CA THR A 396 -8.51 34.68 -3.11
C THR A 396 -8.68 33.24 -2.67
N ASP A 397 -9.16 33.03 -1.44
CA ASP A 397 -9.19 31.71 -0.80
C ASP A 397 -10.22 30.76 -1.45
N SER A 398 -11.01 31.24 -2.40
CA SER A 398 -12.10 30.51 -3.05
C SER A 398 -11.78 29.94 -4.43
N ILE A 399 -10.57 30.14 -4.97
CA ILE A 399 -10.14 29.56 -6.25
C ILE A 399 -9.33 28.28 -5.96
N SER A 400 -9.79 27.14 -6.48
CA SER A 400 -9.08 25.88 -6.38
C SER A 400 -7.83 25.88 -7.26
N GLY A 401 -6.81 25.13 -6.86
CA GLY A 401 -5.53 25.15 -7.56
C GLY A 401 -4.88 26.54 -7.62
N ASN A 402 -3.90 26.70 -8.51
CA ASN A 402 -3.20 27.98 -8.71
C ASN A 402 -3.74 28.76 -9.92
N GLY A 403 -4.92 28.43 -10.43
CA GLY A 403 -5.43 29.03 -11.67
C GLY A 403 -6.86 28.60 -11.98
N TYR A 404 -7.36 29.08 -13.11
CA TYR A 404 -8.71 28.79 -13.60
C TYR A 404 -8.72 28.77 -15.13
N MET A 405 -9.81 28.29 -15.72
CA MET A 405 -10.00 28.35 -17.16
C MET A 405 -10.81 29.58 -17.56
N TYR A 406 -10.22 30.39 -18.43
CA TYR A 406 -10.92 31.46 -19.13
C TYR A 406 -11.47 30.95 -20.44
N VAL A 407 -12.78 31.13 -20.66
CA VAL A 407 -13.48 30.75 -21.88
C VAL A 407 -14.02 32.00 -22.57
N SER A 408 -13.64 32.24 -23.82
CA SER A 408 -14.09 33.38 -24.62
C SER A 408 -14.58 32.98 -26.01
N GLU A 409 -15.38 33.85 -26.62
CA GLU A 409 -15.87 33.66 -27.97
C GLU A 409 -14.77 33.79 -29.03
N LEU A 410 -14.82 32.99 -30.10
CA LEU A 410 -13.93 33.18 -31.26
C LEU A 410 -14.27 34.47 -32.01
N LYS A 411 -15.57 34.76 -32.11
CA LYS A 411 -16.16 35.91 -32.78
C LYS A 411 -17.49 36.24 -32.09
N PRO A 412 -17.98 37.50 -32.14
CA PRO A 412 -19.19 37.93 -31.43
C PRO A 412 -20.48 37.16 -31.74
N THR A 413 -20.51 36.36 -32.82
CA THR A 413 -21.67 35.56 -33.24
C THR A 413 -21.62 34.11 -32.76
N VAL A 414 -20.54 33.67 -32.12
CA VAL A 414 -20.35 32.29 -31.67
C VAL A 414 -20.45 32.23 -30.16
N GLN A 415 -21.38 31.42 -29.64
CA GLN A 415 -21.46 31.17 -28.20
C GLN A 415 -20.26 30.33 -27.77
N PRO A 416 -19.45 30.80 -26.80
CA PRO A 416 -18.35 30.02 -26.27
C PRO A 416 -18.87 28.79 -25.52
N ASP A 417 -18.24 27.65 -25.74
CA ASP A 417 -18.49 26.41 -25.03
C ASP A 417 -17.17 25.69 -24.70
N VAL A 418 -17.28 24.75 -23.76
CA VAL A 418 -16.21 23.85 -23.38
C VAL A 418 -16.81 22.55 -22.85
N THR A 419 -16.12 21.44 -23.09
CA THR A 419 -16.51 20.11 -22.60
C THR A 419 -15.40 19.56 -21.72
N PHE A 420 -15.76 19.22 -20.49
CA PHE A 420 -14.91 18.58 -19.50
C PHE A 420 -15.19 17.08 -19.46
N TYR A 421 -14.15 16.26 -19.43
CA TYR A 421 -14.17 14.82 -19.19
C TYR A 421 -13.94 14.58 -17.70
N ILE A 422 -14.82 13.82 -17.06
CA ILE A 422 -14.82 13.59 -15.62
C ILE A 422 -14.32 12.16 -15.35
N PRO A 423 -13.02 11.98 -15.06
CA PRO A 423 -12.45 10.66 -14.80
C PRO A 423 -12.84 10.14 -13.41
N ASN A 424 -12.72 8.83 -13.25
CA ASN A 424 -12.90 8.11 -11.98
C ASN A 424 -14.29 8.24 -11.35
N THR A 425 -15.34 8.46 -12.14
CA THR A 425 -16.72 8.39 -11.64
C THR A 425 -17.09 6.94 -11.34
N LEU A 426 -17.58 6.71 -10.12
CA LEU A 426 -18.25 5.46 -9.73
C LEU A 426 -19.72 5.46 -10.18
N SER A 427 -20.31 4.27 -10.33
CA SER A 427 -21.75 4.15 -10.49
C SER A 427 -22.44 4.58 -9.21
N GLY A 428 -23.51 5.33 -9.31
CA GLY A 428 -24.17 5.92 -8.15
C GLY A 428 -24.65 7.34 -8.41
N LYS A 429 -25.22 7.94 -7.38
CA LYS A 429 -25.87 9.25 -7.44
C LYS A 429 -24.90 10.37 -7.08
N TYR A 430 -24.93 11.46 -7.83
CA TYR A 430 -24.12 12.65 -7.61
C TYR A 430 -24.95 13.91 -7.78
N ASP A 431 -24.67 14.91 -6.95
CA ASP A 431 -24.92 16.30 -7.28
C ASP A 431 -23.73 16.83 -8.09
N VAL A 432 -23.99 17.39 -9.27
CA VAL A 432 -22.99 17.94 -10.19
C VAL A 432 -22.98 19.46 -10.06
N PHE A 433 -21.81 20.03 -9.80
CA PHE A 433 -21.62 21.47 -9.64
C PHE A 433 -20.57 22.02 -10.59
N VAL A 434 -20.71 23.30 -10.93
CA VAL A 434 -19.64 24.12 -11.53
C VAL A 434 -19.34 25.30 -10.62
N VAL A 435 -18.06 25.59 -10.43
CA VAL A 435 -17.60 26.79 -9.74
C VAL A 435 -17.26 27.87 -10.76
N MET A 436 -18.05 28.95 -10.73
CA MET A 436 -17.96 30.09 -11.64
C MET A 436 -17.29 31.26 -10.94
N LEU A 437 -16.41 31.94 -11.67
CA LEU A 437 -15.73 33.14 -11.18
C LEU A 437 -16.48 34.40 -11.61
N PRO A 438 -16.49 35.45 -10.78
CA PRO A 438 -16.95 36.77 -11.19
C PRO A 438 -15.93 37.44 -12.13
N VAL A 439 -16.41 38.30 -13.04
CA VAL A 439 -15.60 38.89 -14.11
C VAL A 439 -14.43 39.74 -13.63
N ASN A 440 -14.55 40.35 -12.47
CA ASN A 440 -13.48 41.16 -11.86
C ASN A 440 -12.24 40.33 -11.47
N ILE A 441 -12.38 39.00 -11.35
CA ILE A 441 -11.25 38.10 -11.09
C ILE A 441 -10.44 37.88 -12.38
N PHE A 442 -11.10 37.56 -13.49
CA PHE A 442 -10.44 37.16 -14.73
C PHE A 442 -10.38 38.24 -15.81
N SER A 443 -11.02 39.38 -15.59
CA SER A 443 -10.93 40.60 -16.38
C SER A 443 -10.98 41.82 -15.44
N PRO A 444 -9.92 42.10 -14.66
CA PRO A 444 -9.94 43.12 -13.61
C PRO A 444 -10.20 44.55 -14.10
N GLN A 445 -9.98 44.83 -15.38
CA GLN A 445 -10.24 46.12 -16.02
C GLN A 445 -11.71 46.30 -16.45
N GLU A 446 -12.51 45.22 -16.41
CA GLU A 446 -13.92 45.26 -16.77
C GLU A 446 -14.73 46.05 -15.74
N LYS A 447 -15.42 47.10 -16.19
CA LYS A 447 -16.28 47.91 -15.31
C LYS A 447 -17.67 47.30 -15.13
N ASN A 448 -18.10 46.46 -16.07
CA ASN A 448 -19.41 45.81 -16.04
C ASN A 448 -19.30 44.46 -15.32
N THR A 449 -19.75 44.40 -14.07
CA THR A 449 -19.85 43.17 -13.28
C THR A 449 -21.14 42.41 -13.62
N TYR A 450 -21.37 42.15 -14.91
CA TYR A 450 -22.53 41.37 -15.33
C TYR A 450 -22.32 39.87 -15.07
N PRO A 451 -23.37 39.13 -14.72
CA PRO A 451 -23.26 37.68 -14.54
C PRO A 451 -23.13 36.95 -15.87
N ASN A 452 -22.73 35.69 -15.80
CA ASN A 452 -22.86 34.72 -16.87
C ASN A 452 -24.24 34.08 -16.88
N LYS A 453 -24.74 33.83 -18.08
CA LYS A 453 -25.90 32.97 -18.33
C LYS A 453 -25.38 31.72 -19.00
N LEU A 454 -25.44 30.57 -18.34
CA LEU A 454 -24.85 29.31 -18.83
C LEU A 454 -25.92 28.23 -19.03
N ALA A 455 -25.73 27.40 -20.04
CA ALA A 455 -26.44 26.14 -20.17
C ALA A 455 -25.42 25.00 -20.04
N ALA A 456 -25.85 23.90 -19.45
CA ALA A 456 -25.02 22.72 -19.27
C ALA A 456 -25.72 21.48 -19.82
N SER A 457 -24.93 20.54 -20.32
CA SER A 457 -25.40 19.22 -20.72
C SER A 457 -24.41 18.16 -20.29
N LEU A 458 -24.89 17.12 -19.61
CA LEU A 458 -24.10 16.03 -19.09
C LEU A 458 -24.29 14.79 -19.97
N THR A 459 -23.20 14.24 -20.49
CA THR A 459 -23.21 13.00 -21.27
C THR A 459 -22.54 11.88 -20.48
N TYR A 460 -23.19 10.72 -20.40
CA TYR A 460 -22.67 9.52 -19.73
C TYR A 460 -23.10 8.23 -20.45
N VAL A 461 -22.40 7.13 -20.20
CA VAL A 461 -22.72 5.82 -20.79
C VAL A 461 -23.72 5.05 -19.91
N GLN A 462 -24.73 4.48 -20.55
CA GLN A 462 -25.74 3.63 -19.92
C GLN A 462 -25.28 2.16 -19.85
N ALA A 463 -25.98 1.34 -19.06
CA ALA A 463 -25.63 -0.08 -18.88
C ALA A 463 -25.66 -0.89 -20.19
N ASN A 464 -26.43 -0.47 -21.19
CA ASN A 464 -26.47 -1.07 -22.53
C ASN A 464 -25.33 -0.60 -23.45
N GLY A 465 -24.40 0.21 -22.95
CA GLY A 465 -23.27 0.77 -23.70
C GLY A 465 -23.60 2.01 -24.54
N GLN A 466 -24.85 2.48 -24.55
CA GLN A 466 -25.24 3.69 -25.29
C GLN A 466 -24.95 4.96 -24.48
N SER A 467 -24.57 6.02 -25.18
CA SER A 467 -24.44 7.35 -24.58
C SER A 467 -25.80 8.00 -24.38
N LYS A 468 -26.03 8.57 -23.20
CA LYS A 468 -27.17 9.42 -22.87
C LYS A 468 -26.68 10.82 -22.56
N THR A 469 -27.35 11.82 -23.13
CA THR A 469 -27.13 13.24 -22.81
C THR A 469 -28.34 13.77 -22.04
N LEU A 470 -28.07 14.42 -20.92
CA LEU A 470 -29.03 15.14 -20.10
C LEU A 470 -28.76 16.63 -20.26
N ASP A 471 -29.71 17.38 -20.79
CA ASP A 471 -29.67 18.84 -20.69
C ASP A 471 -30.06 19.24 -19.26
N CYS A 472 -29.20 20.03 -18.63
CA CYS A 472 -29.36 20.47 -17.25
C CYS A 472 -30.40 21.60 -17.16
N THR A 473 -31.22 21.53 -16.12
CA THR A 473 -32.25 22.54 -15.80
C THR A 473 -32.04 22.97 -14.35
N ASP A 474 -32.17 24.27 -14.09
CA ASP A 474 -32.15 24.81 -12.74
C ASP A 474 -33.36 24.30 -11.95
N GLU A 475 -33.12 23.57 -10.85
CA GLU A 475 -34.17 22.97 -10.02
C GLU A 475 -35.05 24.05 -9.34
N GLU A 476 -34.53 25.25 -9.09
CA GLU A 476 -35.26 26.34 -8.43
C GLU A 476 -36.11 27.13 -9.42
N THR A 477 -35.55 27.46 -10.58
CA THR A 477 -36.20 28.32 -11.58
C THR A 477 -36.90 27.55 -12.71
N ASN A 478 -36.62 26.25 -12.85
CA ASN A 478 -37.05 25.39 -13.95
C ASN A 478 -36.65 25.93 -15.34
N LEU A 479 -35.55 26.68 -15.41
CA LEU A 479 -35.01 27.26 -16.64
C LEU A 479 -33.90 26.39 -17.23
N PRO A 480 -33.74 26.34 -18.57
CA PRO A 480 -32.69 25.55 -19.23
C PRO A 480 -31.32 26.26 -19.19
N TYR A 481 -31.13 27.14 -18.21
CA TYR A 481 -29.92 27.91 -18.00
C TYR A 481 -29.80 28.32 -16.53
N PHE A 482 -28.57 28.58 -16.12
CA PHE A 482 -28.19 29.02 -14.78
C PHE A 482 -27.57 30.41 -14.88
N VAL A 483 -27.66 31.17 -13.79
CA VAL A 483 -27.06 32.51 -13.66
C VAL A 483 -26.19 32.52 -12.41
N ASN A 484 -24.91 32.86 -12.55
CA ASN A 484 -24.01 32.95 -11.40
C ASN A 484 -24.11 34.31 -10.69
N ASP A 485 -23.70 34.35 -9.44
CA ASP A 485 -23.44 35.58 -8.69
C ASP A 485 -22.27 36.35 -9.32
N PRO A 486 -22.47 37.61 -9.76
CA PRO A 486 -21.41 38.38 -10.38
C PRO A 486 -20.40 39.01 -9.41
N TYR A 487 -20.62 38.91 -8.10
CA TYR A 487 -19.81 39.59 -7.07
C TYR A 487 -18.94 38.66 -6.24
N ARG A 488 -19.17 37.34 -6.30
CA ARG A 488 -18.39 36.33 -5.57
C ARG A 488 -18.20 35.07 -6.42
N VAL A 489 -17.22 34.26 -6.03
CA VAL A 489 -17.09 32.90 -6.55
C VAL A 489 -18.38 32.15 -6.19
N ASP A 490 -19.00 31.55 -7.19
CA ASP A 490 -20.32 30.96 -7.08
C ASP A 490 -20.31 29.49 -7.48
N THR A 491 -20.97 28.65 -6.68
CA THR A 491 -21.04 27.21 -6.89
C THR A 491 -22.46 26.85 -7.32
N LEU A 492 -22.64 26.61 -8.61
CA LEU A 492 -23.94 26.34 -9.19
C LEU A 492 -24.19 24.83 -9.26
N LYS A 493 -25.29 24.37 -8.66
CA LYS A 493 -25.77 22.99 -8.83
C LYS A 493 -26.42 22.85 -10.20
N LEU A 494 -25.82 22.04 -11.07
CA LEU A 494 -26.27 21.84 -12.44
C LEU A 494 -27.29 20.71 -12.58
N ALA A 495 -27.11 19.63 -11.83
CA ALA A 495 -28.00 18.47 -11.89
C ALA A 495 -27.80 17.55 -10.68
N THR A 496 -28.84 16.79 -10.37
CA THR A 496 -28.75 15.54 -9.61
C THR A 496 -28.83 14.37 -10.60
N VAL A 497 -27.85 13.48 -10.64
CA VAL A 497 -27.78 12.39 -11.64
C VAL A 497 -27.33 11.07 -11.01
N THR A 498 -27.92 9.97 -11.45
CA THR A 498 -27.43 8.62 -11.15
C THR A 498 -26.69 8.06 -12.35
N PHE A 499 -25.38 7.86 -12.22
CA PHE A 499 -24.59 7.18 -13.23
C PHE A 499 -24.80 5.67 -13.11
N PRO A 500 -25.29 4.99 -14.18
CA PRO A 500 -25.49 3.56 -14.15
C PRO A 500 -24.18 2.78 -14.32
N THR A 501 -23.17 3.39 -14.93
CA THR A 501 -21.85 2.79 -15.16
C THR A 501 -20.73 3.66 -14.62
N CYS A 502 -19.62 3.05 -14.24
CA CYS A 502 -18.41 3.70 -13.77
C CYS A 502 -17.34 3.77 -14.87
N ASN A 503 -16.39 4.71 -14.72
CA ASN A 503 -15.14 4.76 -15.48
C ASN A 503 -13.91 4.74 -14.56
N TYR A 504 -14.07 4.18 -13.36
CA TYR A 504 -13.05 4.13 -12.33
C TYR A 504 -11.79 3.38 -12.80
N ALA A 505 -10.64 4.07 -12.69
CA ALA A 505 -9.34 3.60 -13.16
C ALA A 505 -9.30 3.20 -14.65
N GLN A 506 -10.15 3.82 -15.48
CA GLN A 506 -10.16 3.62 -16.92
C GLN A 506 -9.49 4.79 -17.65
N THR A 507 -8.84 4.50 -18.77
CA THR A 507 -8.29 5.51 -19.67
C THR A 507 -9.38 6.18 -20.52
N ASN A 508 -10.43 5.42 -20.86
CA ASN A 508 -11.60 5.94 -21.56
C ASN A 508 -12.57 6.57 -20.57
N VAL A 509 -12.71 7.89 -20.62
CA VAL A 509 -13.60 8.65 -19.74
C VAL A 509 -14.99 8.73 -20.36
N THR A 510 -15.95 8.08 -19.73
CA THR A 510 -17.32 7.95 -20.24
C THR A 510 -18.29 9.02 -19.75
N VAL A 511 -17.86 9.89 -18.82
CA VAL A 511 -18.68 10.99 -18.29
C VAL A 511 -18.08 12.31 -18.77
N SER A 512 -18.92 13.18 -19.33
CA SER A 512 -18.50 14.51 -19.76
C SER A 512 -19.57 15.56 -19.48
N LEU A 513 -19.13 16.76 -19.12
CA LEU A 513 -19.96 17.92 -18.86
C LEU A 513 -19.62 19.00 -19.88
N LYS A 514 -20.59 19.38 -20.69
CA LYS A 514 -20.47 20.52 -21.59
C LYS A 514 -21.10 21.74 -20.93
N ILE A 515 -20.36 22.86 -20.93
CA ILE A 515 -20.82 24.16 -20.46
C ILE A 515 -20.76 25.12 -21.63
N LYS A 516 -21.82 25.89 -21.86
CA LYS A 516 -21.90 26.89 -22.93
C LYS A 516 -22.55 28.16 -22.43
N SER A 517 -22.17 29.30 -23.02
CA SER A 517 -22.92 30.54 -22.82
C SER A 517 -24.33 30.40 -23.41
N ALA A 518 -25.35 30.61 -22.59
CA ALA A 518 -26.76 30.64 -22.97
C ALA A 518 -27.26 32.07 -23.25
N LYS A 519 -26.35 33.06 -23.25
CA LYS A 519 -26.64 34.45 -23.59
C LYS A 519 -27.13 34.56 -25.04
N ARG A 520 -28.27 35.22 -25.23
CA ARG A 520 -28.81 35.62 -26.55
C ARG A 520 -28.50 37.10 -26.81
N THR A 521 -28.67 37.56 -28.06
CA THR A 521 -28.43 38.96 -28.43
C THR A 521 -29.20 39.97 -27.57
N GLN A 522 -30.42 39.61 -27.15
CA GLN A 522 -31.28 40.44 -26.28
C GLN A 522 -30.84 40.48 -24.80
N ASP A 523 -29.96 39.56 -24.38
CA ASP A 523 -29.50 39.42 -23.00
C ASP A 523 -28.34 40.40 -22.71
N VAL A 524 -28.59 41.70 -22.85
CA VAL A 524 -27.55 42.76 -22.80
C VAL A 524 -26.84 42.91 -21.45
N ARG A 525 -27.41 42.36 -20.37
CA ARG A 525 -26.84 42.38 -19.00
C ARG A 525 -26.14 41.08 -18.62
N PHE A 526 -25.65 40.32 -19.60
CA PHE A 526 -24.90 39.09 -19.38
C PHE A 526 -23.60 39.08 -20.18
N LEU A 527 -22.61 38.34 -19.68
CA LEU A 527 -21.30 38.16 -20.33
C LEU A 527 -21.28 36.92 -21.23
N HIS A 528 -20.56 37.01 -22.35
CA HIS A 528 -20.19 35.84 -23.17
C HIS A 528 -19.00 35.09 -22.58
N LYS A 529 -17.98 35.83 -22.13
CA LYS A 529 -16.78 35.27 -21.50
C LYS A 529 -17.07 34.67 -20.13
N MET A 530 -16.47 33.53 -19.82
CA MET A 530 -16.67 32.79 -18.56
C MET A 530 -15.33 32.53 -17.88
N GLY A 531 -15.30 32.63 -16.56
CA GLY A 531 -14.22 32.08 -15.73
C GLY A 531 -14.74 30.86 -15.00
N ILE A 532 -14.14 29.70 -15.25
CA ILE A 532 -14.52 28.43 -14.65
C ILE A 532 -13.34 27.95 -13.81
N ASP A 533 -13.58 27.72 -12.53
CA ASP A 533 -12.55 27.25 -11.59
C ASP A 533 -12.43 25.73 -11.64
N CYS A 534 -13.51 25.03 -11.28
CA CYS A 534 -13.54 23.57 -11.28
C CYS A 534 -14.96 23.02 -11.49
N ILE A 535 -15.01 21.73 -11.84
CA ILE A 535 -16.22 20.91 -11.77
C ILE A 535 -16.12 20.06 -10.51
N TYR A 536 -17.19 20.05 -9.72
CA TYR A 536 -17.25 19.33 -8.47
C TYR A 536 -18.43 18.36 -8.47
N LEU A 537 -18.17 17.08 -8.22
CA LEU A 537 -19.19 16.05 -8.09
C LEU A 537 -19.25 15.61 -6.64
N LYS A 538 -20.40 15.81 -6.01
CA LYS A 538 -20.67 15.36 -4.64
C LYS A 538 -21.50 14.07 -4.66
N PRO A 539 -20.95 12.94 -4.18
CA PRO A 539 -21.66 11.69 -3.98
C PRO A 539 -22.92 11.86 -3.12
N ARG A 540 -23.95 11.02 -3.37
CA ARG A 540 -25.17 10.91 -2.55
C ARG A 540 -25.58 9.45 -2.33
N GLN A 541 -26.05 9.15 -1.11
CA GLN A 541 -26.55 7.82 -0.74
C GLN A 541 -28.09 7.70 -0.71
N ASP A 542 -28.83 8.80 -0.86
CA ASP A 542 -30.29 8.87 -0.65
C ASP A 542 -31.16 8.47 -1.85
#